data_AF-A0AAQ3PK18-F1
#
_entry.id   AF-A0AAQ3PK18-F1
#
_cell.length_a   1.000
_cell.length_b   1.000
_cell.length_c   1.000
_cell.angle_alpha   90.00
_cell.angle_beta   90.00
_cell.angle_gamma   90.00
#
_symmetry.space_group_name_H-M   'P 1'
#
loop_
_entity.id
_entity.type
_entity.pdbx_description
1 polymer ?
#
loop_
_entity_poly.entity_id
_entity_poly.type
_entity_poly.pdbx_seq_one_letter_code
_entity_poly.pdbx_strand_id
1 'polypeptide(L)'
;MKRKRWCGRNYGREMARKVTHFLWRLAHNSLALRMNLHRRGMDIDTKCVTCDRLDEHGAHLFFKCKQVTEIWKELKLEQVRLELADKDSAMEVIRDLVKLNEDAQVKVAVLMYSWWNERCRRKEGEPRRNAHTIAHIVRTSAEEIKKQTVTQPNIKGAGQQCWKRPPENMLKLNCDGAYHAISKLGAGDL
;
A
#
# COMPACT_ATOMS: atom_id res chain seq x y z
N MET A 1 -17.80 -7.31 27.05
CA MET A 1 -17.17 -7.47 25.71
C MET A 1 -18.02 -6.77 24.64
N LYS A 2 -17.62 -5.57 24.16
CA LYS A 2 -18.30 -4.91 23.03
C LYS A 2 -17.46 -5.13 21.76
N ARG A 3 -17.91 -6.03 20.88
CA ARG A 3 -17.34 -6.20 19.53
C ARG A 3 -17.53 -4.89 18.77
N LYS A 4 -16.45 -4.14 18.53
CA LYS A 4 -16.48 -3.00 17.61
C LYS A 4 -16.84 -3.53 16.22
N ARG A 5 -18.10 -3.38 15.83
CA ARG A 5 -18.59 -3.69 14.48
C ARG A 5 -17.95 -2.65 13.55
N TRP A 6 -16.83 -2.98 12.93
CA TRP A 6 -16.25 -2.17 11.87
C TRP A 6 -17.29 -2.05 10.76
N CYS A 7 -17.80 -0.85 10.52
CA CYS A 7 -18.72 -0.59 9.42
C CYS A 7 -17.92 -0.70 8.11
N GLY A 8 -18.33 -1.58 7.19
CA GLY A 8 -17.67 -1.77 5.89
C GLY A 8 -17.45 -0.45 5.12
N ARG A 9 -18.27 0.58 5.39
CA ARG A 9 -18.14 1.94 4.84
C ARG A 9 -16.81 2.65 5.10
N ASN A 10 -16.01 2.24 6.09
CA ASN A 10 -14.70 2.88 6.32
C ASN A 10 -13.52 2.07 5.77
N TYR A 11 -13.74 0.78 5.48
CA TYR A 11 -12.67 -0.13 5.04
C TYR A 11 -12.10 0.26 3.67
N GLY A 12 -12.95 0.50 2.67
CA GLY A 12 -12.51 0.89 1.33
C GLY A 12 -11.67 2.18 1.31
N ARG A 13 -12.07 3.19 2.09
CA ARG A 13 -11.33 4.47 2.20
C ARG A 13 -9.97 4.30 2.85
N GLU A 14 -9.91 3.55 3.94
CA GLU A 14 -8.66 3.26 4.64
C GLU A 14 -7.72 2.43 3.76
N MET A 15 -8.26 1.43 3.06
CA MET A 15 -7.50 0.64 2.10
C MET A 15 -6.93 1.52 0.98
N ALA A 16 -7.73 2.42 0.38
CA ALA A 16 -7.26 3.32 -0.66
C ALA A 16 -6.07 4.19 -0.18
N ARG A 17 -6.15 4.76 1.03
CA ARG A 17 -5.04 5.56 1.60
C ARG A 17 -3.76 4.74 1.78
N LYS A 18 -3.88 3.51 2.28
CA LYS A 18 -2.74 2.59 2.45
C LYS A 18 -2.11 2.20 1.12
N VAL A 19 -2.93 1.88 0.13
CA VAL A 19 -2.48 1.56 -1.23
C VAL A 19 -1.76 2.77 -1.84
N THR A 20 -2.33 3.98 -1.77
CA THR A 20 -1.70 5.20 -2.30
C THR A 20 -0.34 5.47 -1.65
N HIS A 21 -0.24 5.39 -0.33
CA HIS A 21 1.05 5.58 0.36
C HIS A 21 2.07 4.49 -0.01
N PHE A 22 1.63 3.24 -0.15
CA PHE A 22 2.46 2.15 -0.62
C PHE A 22 2.99 2.40 -2.04
N LEU A 23 2.14 2.82 -2.99
CA LEU A 23 2.56 3.10 -4.36
C LEU A 23 3.58 4.25 -4.41
N TRP A 24 3.40 5.27 -3.59
CA TRP A 24 4.40 6.32 -3.43
C TRP A 24 5.74 5.76 -2.95
N ARG A 25 5.73 4.91 -1.91
CA ARG A 25 6.96 4.26 -1.42
C ARG A 25 7.63 3.38 -2.47
N LEU A 26 6.83 2.67 -3.27
CA LEU A 26 7.31 1.87 -4.38
C LEU A 26 7.99 2.74 -5.45
N ALA A 27 7.33 3.81 -5.89
CA ALA A 27 7.86 4.74 -6.90
C ALA A 27 9.23 5.30 -6.51
N HIS A 28 9.42 5.58 -5.21
CA HIS A 28 10.65 6.14 -4.65
C HIS A 28 11.65 5.08 -4.17
N ASN A 29 11.47 3.80 -4.52
CA ASN A 29 12.35 2.70 -4.10
C ASN A 29 12.63 2.66 -2.58
N SER A 30 11.65 3.09 -1.77
CA SER A 30 11.77 3.20 -0.31
C SER A 30 11.18 1.99 0.44
N LEU A 31 10.77 0.96 -0.30
CA LEU A 31 10.39 -0.33 0.27
C LEU A 31 11.62 -1.08 0.79
N ALA A 32 11.45 -1.78 1.90
CA ALA A 32 12.47 -2.60 2.56
C ALA A 32 12.62 -3.98 1.87
N LEU A 33 12.88 -3.95 0.56
CA LEU A 33 13.27 -5.12 -0.25
C LEU A 33 14.69 -5.53 0.14
N ARG A 34 14.98 -6.83 0.22
CA ARG A 34 16.32 -7.29 0.64
C ARG A 34 17.44 -6.70 -0.22
N MET A 35 17.24 -6.58 -1.54
CA MET A 35 18.23 -5.92 -2.41
C MET A 35 18.40 -4.42 -2.12
N ASN A 36 17.35 -3.70 -1.72
CA ASN A 36 17.47 -2.30 -1.33
C ASN A 36 18.23 -2.15 0.00
N LEU A 37 18.02 -3.09 0.92
CA LEU A 37 18.70 -3.12 2.22
C LEU A 37 20.19 -3.46 2.07
N HIS A 38 20.50 -4.48 1.26
CA HIS A 38 21.87 -4.85 0.91
C HIS A 38 22.62 -3.68 0.25
N ARG A 39 22.01 -2.98 -0.72
CA ARG A 39 22.59 -1.78 -1.36
C ARG A 39 22.86 -0.63 -0.37
N ARG A 40 22.19 -0.62 0.79
CA ARG A 40 22.42 0.36 1.86
C ARG A 40 23.47 -0.11 2.87
N GLY A 41 24.20 -1.19 2.58
CA GLY A 41 25.30 -1.69 3.39
C GLY A 41 24.89 -2.65 4.52
N MET A 42 23.65 -3.15 4.54
CA MET A 42 23.26 -4.18 5.50
C MET A 42 23.65 -5.57 5.00
N ASP A 43 24.40 -6.29 5.82
CA ASP A 43 24.76 -7.69 5.59
C ASP A 43 23.56 -8.60 5.92
N ILE A 44 22.82 -8.99 4.88
CA ILE A 44 21.64 -9.83 4.97
C ILE A 44 21.56 -10.76 3.75
N ASP A 45 20.92 -11.91 3.94
CA ASP A 45 20.53 -12.77 2.81
C ASP A 45 19.58 -12.02 1.86
N THR A 46 19.91 -12.03 0.57
CA THR A 46 19.19 -11.33 -0.50
C THR A 46 18.05 -12.13 -1.10
N LYS A 47 17.96 -13.43 -0.83
CA LYS A 47 16.93 -14.31 -1.42
C LYS A 47 15.50 -13.82 -1.14
N CYS A 48 14.58 -14.08 -2.05
CA CYS A 48 13.19 -13.68 -1.91
C CYS A 48 12.52 -14.35 -0.71
N VAL A 49 11.92 -13.56 0.20
CA VAL A 49 11.20 -14.08 1.38
C VAL A 49 10.04 -15.01 1.01
N THR A 50 9.50 -14.85 -0.19
CA THR A 50 8.38 -15.67 -0.64
C THR A 50 8.86 -17.01 -1.21
N CYS A 51 9.77 -17.01 -2.19
CA CYS A 51 10.17 -18.23 -2.90
C CYS A 51 11.52 -18.83 -2.51
N ASP A 52 12.33 -18.12 -1.72
CA ASP A 52 13.65 -18.54 -1.24
C ASP A 52 14.64 -18.99 -2.34
N ARG A 53 14.54 -18.38 -3.54
CA ARG A 53 15.31 -18.79 -4.72
C ARG A 53 16.18 -17.69 -5.32
N LEU A 54 15.56 -16.60 -5.75
CA LEU A 54 16.23 -15.48 -6.44
C LEU A 54 16.30 -14.26 -5.52
N ASP A 55 17.18 -13.32 -5.84
CA ASP A 55 17.29 -12.06 -5.13
C ASP A 55 15.98 -11.27 -5.10
N GLU A 56 15.65 -10.73 -3.92
CA GLU A 56 14.44 -9.94 -3.68
C GLU A 56 14.62 -8.49 -4.15
N HIS A 57 14.43 -8.27 -5.45
CA HIS A 57 14.23 -6.95 -6.03
C HIS A 57 12.75 -6.76 -6.42
N GLY A 58 12.36 -5.53 -6.77
CA GLY A 58 10.97 -5.19 -7.06
C GLY A 58 10.38 -6.03 -8.21
N ALA A 59 11.12 -6.19 -9.31
CA ALA A 59 10.65 -6.95 -10.46
C ALA A 59 10.39 -8.43 -10.11
N HIS A 60 11.31 -9.07 -9.40
CA HIS A 60 11.09 -10.43 -8.92
C HIS A 60 9.90 -10.52 -7.97
N LEU A 61 9.86 -9.69 -6.92
CA LEU A 61 8.83 -9.79 -5.89
C LEU A 61 7.42 -9.59 -6.49
N PHE A 62 7.22 -8.55 -7.31
CA PHE A 62 5.88 -8.16 -7.77
C PHE A 62 5.43 -8.85 -9.06
N PHE A 63 6.36 -9.32 -9.91
CA PHE A 63 5.99 -9.79 -11.25
C PHE A 63 6.57 -11.15 -11.68
N LYS A 64 7.76 -11.53 -11.21
CA LYS A 64 8.47 -12.75 -11.71
C LYS A 64 8.47 -13.92 -10.72
N CYS A 65 8.17 -13.69 -9.44
CA CYS A 65 8.10 -14.75 -8.45
C CYS A 65 6.96 -15.73 -8.76
N LYS A 66 7.24 -17.04 -8.74
CA LYS A 66 6.25 -18.10 -9.01
C LYS A 66 4.94 -17.89 -8.25
N GLN A 67 5.02 -17.53 -6.98
CA GLN A 67 3.85 -17.39 -6.13
C GLN A 67 2.97 -16.19 -6.50
N VAL A 68 3.56 -15.05 -6.87
CA VAL A 68 2.77 -13.88 -7.30
C VAL A 68 2.17 -14.12 -8.69
N THR A 69 2.89 -14.82 -9.58
CA THR A 69 2.38 -15.14 -10.92
C THR A 69 1.10 -15.98 -10.88
N GLU A 70 0.93 -16.85 -9.88
CA GLU A 70 -0.32 -17.59 -9.66
C GLU A 70 -1.48 -16.63 -9.36
N ILE A 71 -1.26 -15.59 -8.54
CA ILE A 71 -2.30 -14.62 -8.17
C ILE A 71 -2.67 -13.72 -9.37
N TRP A 72 -1.69 -13.30 -10.17
CA TRP A 72 -1.93 -12.55 -11.40
C TRP A 72 -2.84 -13.32 -12.38
N LYS A 73 -2.59 -14.63 -12.55
CA LYS A 73 -3.42 -15.52 -13.37
C LYS A 73 -4.83 -15.69 -12.80
N GLU A 74 -4.96 -15.90 -11.50
CA GLU A 74 -6.26 -15.98 -10.79
C GLU A 74 -7.10 -14.70 -10.93
N LEU A 75 -6.45 -13.54 -11.08
CA LEU A 75 -7.10 -12.26 -11.31
C LEU A 75 -7.35 -11.93 -12.78
N LYS A 76 -6.93 -12.80 -13.71
CA LYS A 76 -7.00 -12.61 -15.17
C LYS A 76 -6.27 -11.33 -15.63
N LEU A 77 -5.14 -11.01 -14.99
CA LEU A 77 -4.33 -9.82 -15.26
C LEU A 77 -2.92 -10.18 -15.79
N GLU A 78 -2.76 -11.36 -16.38
CA GLU A 78 -1.46 -11.86 -16.83
C GLU A 78 -0.81 -10.98 -17.91
N GLN A 79 -1.60 -10.46 -18.85
CA GLN A 79 -1.08 -9.57 -19.89
C GLN A 79 -0.54 -8.27 -19.30
N VAL A 80 -1.29 -7.66 -18.38
CA VAL A 80 -0.86 -6.47 -17.64
C VAL A 80 0.39 -6.76 -16.81
N ARG A 81 0.50 -7.96 -16.21
CA ARG A 81 1.71 -8.39 -15.49
C ARG A 81 2.92 -8.36 -16.41
N LEU A 82 2.82 -8.92 -17.62
CA LEU A 82 3.93 -8.96 -18.58
C LEU A 82 4.38 -7.55 -18.98
N GLU A 83 3.43 -6.68 -19.30
CA GLU A 83 3.71 -5.28 -19.65
C GLU A 83 4.40 -4.51 -18.52
N LEU A 84 3.96 -4.69 -17.28
CA LEU A 84 4.57 -4.03 -16.11
C LEU A 84 5.92 -4.67 -15.72
N ALA A 85 6.11 -5.97 -15.98
CA ALA A 85 7.36 -6.68 -15.68
C ALA A 85 8.53 -6.27 -16.59
N ASP A 86 8.22 -5.69 -17.74
CA ASP A 86 9.16 -5.22 -18.76
C ASP A 86 9.72 -3.82 -18.45
N LYS A 87 9.18 -3.13 -17.44
CA LYS A 87 9.61 -1.78 -17.08
C LYS A 87 10.96 -1.80 -16.36
N ASP A 88 11.82 -0.83 -16.70
CA ASP A 88 13.17 -0.72 -16.14
C ASP A 88 13.19 -0.12 -14.74
N SER A 89 12.14 0.62 -14.35
CA SER A 89 12.08 1.31 -13.07
C SER A 89 10.72 1.21 -12.38
N ALA A 90 10.73 1.26 -11.04
CA ALA A 90 9.51 1.30 -10.24
C ALA A 90 8.64 2.53 -10.58
N MET A 91 9.25 3.65 -10.96
CA MET A 91 8.54 4.85 -11.39
C MET A 91 7.80 4.62 -12.71
N GLU A 92 8.40 3.91 -13.68
CA GLU A 92 7.72 3.54 -14.92
C GLU A 92 6.55 2.60 -14.69
N VAL A 93 6.71 1.61 -13.80
CA VAL A 93 5.61 0.76 -13.37
C VAL A 93 4.43 1.59 -12.86
N ILE A 94 4.67 2.58 -12.00
CA ILE A 94 3.61 3.46 -11.50
C ILE A 94 3.01 4.33 -12.61
N ARG A 95 3.84 4.89 -13.51
CA ARG A 95 3.36 5.69 -14.65
C ARG A 95 2.47 4.92 -15.60
N ASP A 96 2.75 3.64 -15.84
CA ASP A 96 1.92 2.82 -16.71
C ASP A 96 0.71 2.23 -15.97
N LEU A 97 0.85 1.93 -14.68
CA LEU A 97 -0.27 1.53 -13.82
C LEU A 97 -1.40 2.55 -13.85
N VAL A 98 -1.10 3.86 -13.76
CA VAL A 98 -2.13 4.92 -13.77
C VAL A 98 -2.82 5.12 -15.11
N LYS A 99 -2.30 4.54 -16.20
CA LYS A 99 -2.90 4.58 -17.54
C LYS A 99 -3.84 3.40 -17.81
N LEU A 100 -3.85 2.40 -16.94
CA LEU A 100 -4.76 1.26 -17.05
C LEU A 100 -6.21 1.73 -16.90
N ASN A 101 -7.15 0.93 -17.42
CA ASN A 101 -8.57 1.15 -17.14
C ASN A 101 -8.84 1.05 -15.64
N GLU A 102 -9.88 1.73 -15.16
CA GLU A 102 -10.18 1.87 -13.72
C GLU A 102 -10.26 0.51 -12.98
N ASP A 103 -10.80 -0.53 -13.63
CA ASP A 103 -10.88 -1.86 -13.03
C ASP A 103 -9.52 -2.52 -12.85
N ALA A 104 -8.72 -2.57 -13.91
CA ALA A 104 -7.37 -3.11 -13.86
C ALA A 104 -6.48 -2.27 -12.93
N GLN A 105 -6.57 -0.94 -13.00
CA GLN A 105 -5.78 -0.03 -12.17
C GLN A 105 -5.96 -0.32 -10.68
N VAL A 106 -7.21 -0.34 -10.19
CA VAL A 106 -7.49 -0.59 -8.77
C VAL A 106 -7.07 -2.01 -8.37
N LYS A 107 -7.37 -3.02 -9.19
CA LYS A 107 -6.98 -4.42 -8.90
C LYS A 107 -5.47 -4.59 -8.82
N VAL A 108 -4.72 -4.01 -9.76
CA VAL A 108 -3.25 -4.06 -9.76
C VAL A 108 -2.68 -3.35 -8.54
N ALA A 109 -3.13 -2.14 -8.24
CA ALA A 109 -2.68 -1.38 -7.08
C ALA A 109 -2.90 -2.15 -5.76
N VAL A 110 -4.10 -2.71 -5.60
CA VAL A 110 -4.47 -3.51 -4.42
C VAL A 110 -3.70 -4.83 -4.36
N LEU A 111 -3.47 -5.48 -5.50
CA LEU A 111 -2.66 -6.70 -5.60
C LEU A 111 -1.24 -6.45 -5.13
N MET A 112 -0.57 -5.43 -5.66
CA MET A 112 0.81 -5.11 -5.28
C MET A 112 0.93 -4.81 -3.79
N TYR A 113 -0.02 -4.04 -3.23
CA TYR A 113 -0.05 -3.76 -1.79
C TYR A 113 -0.33 -5.01 -0.95
N SER A 114 -1.31 -5.82 -1.35
CA SER A 114 -1.67 -7.07 -0.65
C SER A 114 -0.54 -8.09 -0.69
N TRP A 115 0.18 -8.16 -1.80
CA TRP A 115 1.36 -9.01 -1.95
C TRP A 115 2.54 -8.52 -1.12
N TRP A 116 2.76 -7.21 -1.05
CA TRP A 116 3.73 -6.62 -0.12
C TRP A 116 3.44 -7.01 1.33
N ASN A 117 2.17 -6.92 1.76
CA ASN A 117 1.77 -7.34 3.10
C ASN A 117 1.97 -8.85 3.31
N GLU A 118 1.64 -9.68 2.32
CA GLU A 118 1.89 -11.13 2.40
C GLU A 118 3.38 -11.42 2.58
N ARG A 119 4.25 -10.73 1.85
CA ARG A 119 5.70 -10.81 2.04
C ARG A 119 6.11 -10.40 3.46
N CYS A 120 5.56 -9.31 4.00
CA CYS A 120 5.86 -8.89 5.39
C CYS A 120 5.44 -9.95 6.40
N ARG A 121 4.22 -10.50 6.27
CA ARG A 121 3.73 -11.60 7.12
C ARG A 121 4.65 -12.82 7.05
N ARG A 122 5.09 -13.19 5.84
CA ARG A 122 6.06 -14.29 5.65
C ARG A 122 7.41 -14.02 6.30
N LYS A 123 7.90 -12.78 6.28
CA LYS A 123 9.12 -12.38 6.99
C LYS A 123 8.97 -12.57 8.52
N GLU A 124 7.77 -12.34 9.04
CA GLU A 124 7.43 -12.51 10.46
C GLU A 124 7.11 -13.97 10.84
N GLY A 125 7.28 -14.92 9.91
CA GLY A 125 7.09 -16.36 10.17
C GLY A 125 5.65 -16.85 9.97
N GLU A 126 4.74 -16.02 9.47
CA GLU A 126 3.38 -16.46 9.20
C GLU A 126 3.30 -17.45 8.01
N PRO A 127 2.36 -18.42 8.07
CA PRO A 127 2.19 -19.40 7.01
C PRO A 127 1.71 -18.74 5.70
N ARG A 128 2.13 -19.33 4.57
CA ARG A 128 1.72 -18.89 3.24
C ARG A 128 0.22 -19.07 3.07
N ARG A 129 -0.46 -18.04 2.58
CA ARG A 129 -1.83 -18.17 2.05
C ARG A 129 -1.82 -18.65 0.61
N ASN A 130 -2.86 -19.41 0.23
CA ASN A 130 -3.02 -19.84 -1.14
C ASN A 130 -3.32 -18.64 -2.07
N ALA A 131 -3.02 -18.79 -3.36
CA ALA A 131 -3.20 -17.70 -4.34
C ALA A 131 -4.66 -17.27 -4.46
N HIS A 132 -5.59 -18.22 -4.39
CA HIS A 132 -7.03 -17.97 -4.48
C HIS A 132 -7.55 -17.03 -3.38
N THR A 133 -7.12 -17.24 -2.13
CA THR A 133 -7.47 -16.42 -0.96
C THR A 133 -6.96 -15.00 -1.13
N ILE A 134 -5.72 -14.82 -1.59
CA ILE A 134 -5.16 -13.49 -1.84
C ILE A 134 -5.91 -12.82 -3.00
N ALA A 135 -6.19 -13.54 -4.09
CA ALA A 135 -6.98 -13.02 -5.20
C ALA A 135 -8.39 -12.61 -4.77
N HIS A 136 -9.04 -13.37 -3.88
CA HIS A 136 -10.32 -13.01 -3.30
C HIS A 136 -10.23 -11.71 -2.47
N ILE A 137 -9.21 -11.58 -1.61
CA ILE A 137 -8.96 -10.34 -0.85
C ILE A 137 -8.79 -9.15 -1.80
N VAL A 138 -8.05 -9.32 -2.90
CA VAL A 138 -7.84 -8.26 -3.90
C VAL A 138 -9.16 -7.87 -4.56
N ARG A 139 -9.98 -8.83 -5.02
CA ARG A 139 -11.28 -8.56 -5.64
C ARG A 139 -12.20 -7.79 -4.69
N THR A 140 -12.40 -8.31 -3.48
CA THR A 140 -13.28 -7.69 -2.48
C THR A 140 -12.79 -6.29 -2.10
N SER A 141 -11.48 -6.12 -1.90
CA SER A 141 -10.93 -4.80 -1.55
C SER A 141 -11.05 -3.79 -2.70
N ALA A 142 -10.86 -4.23 -3.94
CA ALA A 142 -11.03 -3.37 -5.12
C ALA A 142 -12.48 -2.91 -5.29
N GLU A 143 -13.45 -3.81 -5.08
CA GLU A 143 -14.88 -3.47 -5.10
C GLU A 143 -15.24 -2.46 -4.01
N GLU A 144 -14.74 -2.64 -2.79
CA GLU A 144 -14.98 -1.69 -1.69
C GLU A 144 -14.37 -0.30 -1.94
N ILE A 145 -13.20 -0.22 -2.60
CA ILE A 145 -12.62 1.05 -3.03
C ILE A 145 -13.51 1.72 -4.08
N LYS A 146 -13.97 0.98 -5.10
CA LYS A 146 -14.81 1.55 -6.17
C LYS A 146 -16.17 2.05 -5.67
N LYS A 147 -16.80 1.31 -4.76
CA LYS A 147 -18.07 1.74 -4.12
C LYS A 147 -17.92 3.11 -3.44
N GLN A 148 -16.76 3.41 -2.86
CA GLN A 148 -16.50 4.73 -2.26
C GLN A 148 -16.37 5.85 -3.30
N THR A 149 -15.79 5.56 -4.46
CA THR A 149 -15.64 6.54 -5.55
C THR A 149 -16.99 6.98 -6.11
N VAL A 150 -17.94 6.04 -6.24
CA VAL A 150 -19.30 6.32 -6.76
C VAL A 150 -20.17 7.08 -5.75
N THR A 151 -19.95 6.93 -4.45
CA THR A 151 -20.82 7.50 -3.41
C THR A 151 -20.41 8.90 -2.94
N GLN A 152 -19.45 9.56 -3.60
CA GLN A 152 -19.12 10.95 -3.26
C GLN A 152 -19.96 11.93 -4.09
N PRO A 153 -20.86 12.72 -3.48
CA PRO A 153 -21.16 14.02 -4.04
C PRO A 153 -19.85 14.80 -4.09
N ASN A 154 -19.64 15.49 -5.21
CA ASN A 154 -18.52 16.41 -5.44
C ASN A 154 -18.41 17.39 -4.26
N ILE A 155 -17.56 17.09 -3.28
CA ILE A 155 -17.16 18.06 -2.26
C ILE A 155 -16.26 19.05 -3.01
N LYS A 156 -16.91 20.01 -3.67
CA LYS A 156 -16.27 21.26 -4.09
C LYS A 156 -15.46 21.74 -2.88
N GLY A 157 -14.17 21.97 -3.12
CA GLY A 157 -13.15 22.05 -2.08
C GLY A 157 -13.59 22.81 -0.84
N ALA A 158 -13.44 22.16 0.32
CA ALA A 158 -13.12 22.93 1.52
C ALA A 158 -11.87 23.72 1.17
N GLY A 159 -12.02 25.04 1.03
CA GLY A 159 -11.02 25.93 0.47
C GLY A 159 -9.64 25.60 1.04
N GLN A 160 -8.63 25.53 0.16
CA GLN A 160 -7.23 25.54 0.58
C GLN A 160 -7.05 26.76 1.49
N GLN A 161 -7.05 26.53 2.81
CA GLN A 161 -6.60 27.55 3.75
C GLN A 161 -5.09 27.64 3.56
N CYS A 162 -4.70 28.48 2.61
CA CYS A 162 -3.34 28.98 2.51
C CYS A 162 -2.99 29.59 3.87
N TRP A 163 -1.83 29.21 4.40
CA TRP A 163 -1.35 29.73 5.66
C TRP A 163 -1.27 31.27 5.58
N LYS A 164 -1.90 31.96 6.54
CA LYS A 164 -1.75 33.39 6.73
C LYS A 164 -0.92 33.63 7.99
N ARG A 165 0.03 34.57 7.91
CA ARG A 165 0.84 34.99 9.05
C ARG A 165 -0.09 35.55 10.15
N PRO A 166 0.03 35.07 11.39
CA PRO A 166 -0.67 35.67 12.54
C PRO A 166 -0.30 37.15 12.73
N PRO A 167 -1.19 37.99 13.30
CA PRO A 167 -0.86 39.36 13.70
C PRO A 167 0.37 39.44 14.62
N GLU A 168 1.04 40.59 14.68
CA GLU A 168 2.33 40.82 15.36
C GLU A 168 2.36 40.50 16.88
N ASN A 169 1.20 40.24 17.47
CA ASN A 169 1.00 39.94 18.88
C ASN A 169 0.36 38.56 19.14
N MET A 170 0.35 37.66 18.15
CA MET A 170 -0.24 36.32 18.29
C MET A 170 0.72 35.21 17.83
N LEU A 171 1.06 34.29 18.74
CA LEU A 171 1.83 33.09 18.41
C LEU A 171 0.88 31.95 18.03
N LYS A 172 1.03 31.39 16.82
CA LYS A 172 0.30 30.18 16.42
C LYS A 172 1.15 28.94 16.69
N LEU A 173 0.84 28.24 17.77
CA LEU A 173 1.44 26.93 18.08
C LEU A 173 0.61 25.83 17.41
N ASN A 174 1.22 25.07 16.51
CA ASN A 174 0.63 23.83 16.02
C ASN A 174 1.10 22.69 16.95
N CYS A 175 0.21 22.14 17.75
CA CYS A 175 0.42 20.88 18.46
C CYS A 175 -0.36 19.78 17.74
N ASP A 176 0.32 18.79 17.19
CA ASP A 176 -0.26 17.57 16.60
C ASP A 176 -0.37 16.41 17.60
N GLY A 177 -0.26 16.70 18.90
CA GLY A 177 -0.47 15.73 19.97
C GLY A 177 -1.91 15.24 20.04
N ALA A 178 -2.12 13.94 19.80
CA ALA A 178 -3.41 13.29 20.02
C ALA A 178 -3.71 13.20 21.52
N TYR A 179 -4.59 14.07 22.02
CA TYR A 179 -5.04 14.05 23.41
C TYR A 179 -6.10 12.96 23.65
N HIS A 180 -5.78 11.98 24.48
CA HIS A 180 -6.73 10.97 24.96
C HIS A 180 -7.34 11.41 26.29
N ALA A 181 -8.57 11.92 26.26
CA ALA A 181 -9.26 12.49 27.43
C ALA A 181 -9.61 11.50 28.56
N ILE A 182 -9.32 10.20 28.41
CA ILE A 182 -9.74 9.15 29.37
C ILE A 182 -8.63 8.81 30.37
N SER A 183 -7.34 9.04 30.06
CA SER A 183 -6.23 8.60 30.91
C SER A 183 -5.56 9.69 31.75
N LYS A 184 -5.88 10.98 31.58
CA LYS A 184 -5.23 12.12 32.27
C LYS A 184 -3.70 11.95 32.46
N LEU A 185 -3.03 11.37 31.46
CA LEU A 185 -1.57 11.17 31.45
C LEU A 185 -1.10 11.53 30.04
N GLY A 186 -0.31 12.60 29.95
CA GLY A 186 0.43 12.93 28.75
C GLY A 186 1.60 11.96 28.62
N ALA A 187 1.78 11.36 27.45
CA ALA A 187 3.00 10.65 27.11
C ALA A 187 4.02 11.69 26.63
N GLY A 188 4.79 12.20 27.57
CA GLY A 188 5.93 13.06 27.30
C GLY A 188 6.78 13.09 28.55
N ASP A 189 7.71 12.14 28.64
CA ASP A 189 8.93 12.27 29.43
C ASP A 189 10.00 11.37 28.80
N LEU A 190 11.02 12.05 28.25
CA LEU A 190 12.36 11.65 27.79
C LEU A 190 12.54 10.45 26.86
#